data_AF-A0A0B7FEQ7-F1
#
_entry.id   AF-A0A0B7FEQ7-F1
#
_cell.length_a   1.000
_cell.length_b   1.000
_cell.length_c   1.000
_cell.angle_alpha   90.00
_cell.angle_beta   90.00
_cell.angle_gamma   90.00
#
_symmetry.space_group_name_H-M   'P 1'
#
loop_
_entity.id
_entity.type
_entity.pdbx_description
1 polymer ?
#
loop_
_entity_poly.entity_id
_entity_poly.type
_entity_poly.pdbx_seq_one_letter_code
_entity_poly.pdbx_strand_id
1 'polypeptide(L)'
;MFCVPILLLAFSSALGVKGGDTSGFDELSVRSIQFSSGHVERLPVAAIERLRSATPLPRPLTPESFITARKSLADISILTASVISDEAIDRLQGHFQRQIWGPGYVDVTDSLEHLTRRSLVPRVDVPTYPTPDPSAHPELQPMLAMVNSSELQSYVTHLSTKYSTRYFLDPNAYAPPEWIRSQFALWLGKSQTWLSENSFNQSNVVARIEASSSDPNAPIILLGAHLDSTSQTPLVDAPGADDDASGVACWCSMCKSCSGSA
;
A
#
# COMPACT_ATOMS: atom_id res chain seq x y z
N MET A 1 43.20 50.93 1.77
CA MET A 1 42.34 49.87 2.33
C MET A 1 41.01 49.92 1.61
N PHE A 2 40.86 49.14 0.53
CA PHE A 2 39.59 48.97 -0.18
C PHE A 2 39.01 47.62 0.24
N CYS A 3 37.84 47.63 0.87
CA CYS A 3 37.11 46.43 1.27
C CYS A 3 36.05 46.14 0.21
N VAL A 4 36.22 45.04 -0.52
CA VAL A 4 35.26 44.53 -1.51
C VAL A 4 34.26 43.64 -0.76
N PRO A 5 32.94 43.82 -0.90
CA PRO A 5 31.99 42.88 -0.31
C PRO A 5 31.85 41.66 -1.22
N ILE A 6 32.13 40.48 -0.66
CA ILE A 6 31.85 39.18 -1.26
C ILE A 6 30.34 38.97 -1.21
N LEU A 7 29.68 39.00 -2.37
CA LEU A 7 28.27 38.65 -2.52
C LEU A 7 28.15 37.12 -2.56
N LEU A 8 27.83 36.50 -1.41
CA LEU A 8 27.46 35.09 -1.33
C LEU A 8 26.05 34.91 -1.90
N LEU A 9 25.97 34.38 -3.13
CA LEU A 9 24.73 33.89 -3.74
C LEU A 9 24.31 32.61 -3.02
N ALA A 10 23.31 32.72 -2.14
CA ALA A 10 22.59 31.57 -1.60
C ALA A 10 21.66 31.02 -2.68
N PHE A 11 22.07 29.95 -3.36
CA PHE A 11 21.14 29.09 -4.10
C PHE A 11 20.26 28.35 -3.09
N SER A 12 19.09 28.91 -2.81
CA SER A 12 18.02 28.16 -2.14
C SER A 12 17.26 27.39 -3.21
N SER A 13 17.59 26.11 -3.35
CA SER A 13 16.80 25.14 -4.10
C SER A 13 16.53 23.95 -3.17
N ALA A 14 15.65 24.18 -2.20
CA ALA A 14 14.94 23.09 -1.54
C ALA A 14 13.45 23.32 -1.83
N LEU A 15 12.99 22.74 -2.94
CA LEU A 15 11.58 22.38 -3.05
C LEU A 15 11.30 21.50 -1.83
N GLY A 16 10.59 22.06 -0.86
CA GLY A 16 10.19 21.34 0.33
C GLY A 16 9.38 20.13 -0.10
N VAL A 17 9.97 18.95 0.06
CA VAL A 17 9.21 17.69 0.09
C VAL A 17 8.28 17.85 1.28
N LYS A 18 6.99 18.07 1.00
CA LYS A 18 5.94 18.06 2.02
C LYS A 18 5.72 16.59 2.38
N GLY A 19 6.68 16.01 3.08
CA GLY A 19 6.59 14.63 3.54
C GLY A 19 5.84 14.59 4.86
N GLY A 20 4.87 13.67 4.97
CA GLY A 20 4.33 13.29 6.27
C GLY A 20 5.47 12.79 7.16
N ASP A 21 5.39 13.09 8.46
CA ASP A 21 6.30 12.50 9.46
C ASP A 21 6.14 10.98 9.39
N THR A 22 7.20 10.25 9.04
CA THR A 22 7.20 8.77 8.94
C THR A 22 7.27 8.11 10.32
N SER A 23 6.83 8.81 11.36
CA SER A 23 6.97 8.38 12.74
C SER A 23 6.26 7.04 12.95
N GLY A 24 6.99 6.08 13.54
CA GLY A 24 6.50 4.72 13.77
C GLY A 24 6.82 3.69 12.68
N PHE A 25 7.59 4.06 11.65
CA PHE A 25 8.10 3.14 10.63
C PHE A 25 9.63 3.06 10.55
N ASP A 26 10.35 3.67 11.48
CA ASP A 26 11.80 3.47 11.61
C ASP A 26 12.14 2.01 11.92
N GLU A 27 13.36 1.59 11.60
CA GLU A 27 13.84 0.20 11.76
C GLU A 27 13.56 -0.43 13.13
N LEU A 28 13.65 0.37 14.20
CA LEU A 28 13.42 -0.10 15.58
C LEU A 28 11.99 0.09 16.07
N SER A 29 11.11 0.70 15.27
CA SER A 29 9.70 0.88 15.61
C SER A 29 9.04 -0.48 15.77
N VAL A 30 8.41 -0.70 16.92
CA VAL A 30 7.76 -1.98 17.22
C VAL A 30 6.35 -1.99 16.65
N ARG A 31 6.08 -2.93 15.75
CA ARG A 31 4.78 -3.18 15.14
C ARG A 31 4.14 -4.39 15.79
N SER A 32 2.82 -4.41 15.84
CA SER A 32 2.04 -5.57 16.25
C SER A 32 1.43 -6.21 15.01
N ILE A 33 1.89 -7.42 14.66
CA ILE A 33 1.43 -8.14 13.49
C ILE A 33 0.61 -9.36 13.91
N GLN A 34 -0.53 -9.57 13.26
CA GLN A 34 -1.42 -10.70 13.50
C GLN A 34 -1.30 -11.73 12.37
N PHE A 35 -1.07 -12.99 12.73
CA PHE A 35 -1.08 -14.11 11.79
C PHE A 35 -2.49 -14.71 11.64
N SER A 36 -2.67 -15.52 10.59
CA SER A 36 -3.95 -16.23 10.33
C SER A 36 -4.45 -17.12 11.48
N SER A 37 -3.57 -17.54 12.40
CA SER A 37 -3.93 -18.27 13.62
C SER A 37 -4.62 -17.41 14.68
N GLY A 38 -4.59 -16.08 14.53
CA GLY A 38 -5.01 -15.10 15.52
C GLY A 38 -3.87 -14.65 16.45
N HIS A 39 -2.72 -15.32 16.41
CA HIS A 39 -1.52 -14.93 17.17
C HIS A 39 -1.03 -13.53 16.77
N VAL A 40 -0.82 -12.66 17.76
CA VAL A 40 -0.21 -11.35 17.60
C VAL A 40 1.23 -11.38 18.11
N GLU A 41 2.17 -11.03 17.25
CA GLU A 41 3.59 -10.90 17.57
C GLU A 41 4.00 -9.42 17.53
N ARG A 42 4.86 -8.99 18.47
CA ARG A 42 5.37 -7.62 18.51
C ARG A 42 6.83 -7.59 18.09
N LEU A 43 7.11 -7.04 16.91
CA LEU A 43 8.45 -7.05 16.32
C LEU A 43 8.86 -5.66 15.85
N PRO A 44 10.15 -5.28 15.99
CA PRO A 44 10.71 -4.15 15.25
C PRO A 44 10.52 -4.32 13.74
N VAL A 45 10.28 -3.23 13.00
CA VAL A 45 10.19 -3.22 11.53
C VAL A 45 11.39 -3.94 10.90
N ALA A 46 12.61 -3.68 11.37
CA ALA A 46 13.81 -4.32 10.85
C ALA A 46 13.81 -5.85 11.01
N ALA A 47 13.19 -6.38 12.08
CA ALA A 47 13.11 -7.82 12.28
C ALA A 47 12.11 -8.46 11.31
N ILE A 48 10.98 -7.79 11.06
CA ILE A 48 9.97 -8.21 10.08
C ILE A 48 10.60 -8.26 8.68
N GLU A 49 11.24 -7.17 8.26
CA GLU A 49 11.84 -7.08 6.93
C GLU A 49 13.02 -8.03 6.74
N ARG A 50 13.85 -8.24 7.78
CA ARG A 50 14.95 -9.20 7.71
C ARG A 50 14.45 -10.63 7.54
N LEU A 51 13.38 -11.03 8.24
CA LEU A 51 12.81 -12.37 8.07
C LEU A 51 12.12 -12.55 6.72
N ARG A 52 11.40 -11.53 6.24
CA ARG A 52 10.74 -11.51 4.91
C ARG A 52 11.74 -11.65 3.76
N SER A 53 12.86 -10.95 3.84
CA SER A 53 13.86 -10.89 2.77
C SER A 53 14.96 -11.96 2.87
N ALA A 54 15.09 -12.63 4.02
CA ALA A 54 16.07 -13.69 4.22
C ALA A 54 15.89 -14.86 3.24
N THR A 55 17.00 -15.54 2.93
CA THR A 55 16.96 -16.82 2.21
C THR A 55 16.08 -17.82 2.97
N PRO A 56 15.16 -18.51 2.28
CA PRO A 56 14.29 -19.49 2.93
C PRO A 56 15.08 -20.61 3.60
N LEU A 57 14.75 -20.91 4.85
CA LEU A 57 15.27 -22.04 5.59
C LEU A 57 14.69 -23.35 5.03
N PRO A 58 15.48 -24.44 5.00
CA PRO A 58 15.01 -25.76 4.56
C PRO A 58 13.80 -26.23 5.37
N ARG A 59 12.91 -27.00 4.72
CA ARG A 59 11.69 -27.54 5.34
C ARG A 59 11.77 -29.06 5.50
N PRO A 60 11.17 -29.62 6.57
CA PRO A 60 10.50 -28.94 7.69
C PRO A 60 11.48 -28.13 8.55
N LEU A 61 11.01 -27.06 9.19
CA LEU A 61 11.85 -26.29 10.11
C LEU A 61 12.23 -27.16 11.31
N THR A 62 13.51 -27.15 11.64
CA THR A 62 14.06 -27.86 12.81
C THR A 62 14.32 -26.89 13.96
N PRO A 63 14.51 -27.38 15.20
CA PRO A 63 14.96 -26.55 16.32
C PRO A 63 16.19 -25.68 15.98
N GLU A 64 17.15 -26.23 15.23
CA GLU A 64 18.36 -25.51 14.78
C GLU A 64 18.03 -24.39 13.78
N SER A 65 17.03 -24.61 12.93
CA SER A 65 16.54 -23.60 11.97
C SER A 65 15.98 -22.38 12.71
N PHE A 66 15.15 -22.63 13.74
CA PHE A 66 14.61 -21.56 14.58
C PHE A 66 15.69 -20.82 15.39
N ILE A 67 16.65 -21.56 15.96
CA ILE A 67 17.80 -20.96 16.65
C ILE A 67 18.61 -20.06 15.69
N THR A 68 18.80 -20.50 14.46
CA THR A 68 19.53 -19.74 13.43
C THR A 68 18.80 -18.45 13.08
N ALA A 69 17.49 -18.50 12.87
CA ALA A 69 16.67 -17.31 12.63
C ALA A 69 16.69 -16.33 13.82
N ARG A 70 16.61 -16.82 15.06
CA ARG A 70 16.71 -15.97 16.26
C ARG A 70 18.06 -15.27 16.36
N LYS A 71 19.15 -16.00 16.12
CA LYS A 71 20.51 -15.45 16.16
C LYS A 71 20.71 -14.34 15.13
N SER A 72 20.08 -14.42 13.95
CA SER A 72 20.18 -13.37 12.92
C SER A 72 19.43 -12.08 13.27
N LEU A 73 18.69 -12.04 14.38
CA LEU A 73 17.97 -10.86 14.88
C LEU A 73 18.64 -10.22 16.11
N ALA A 74 19.70 -10.84 16.64
CA ALA A 74 20.30 -10.43 17.92
C ALA A 74 20.94 -9.03 17.89
N ASP A 75 21.38 -8.57 16.72
CA ASP A 75 21.90 -7.22 16.47
C ASP A 75 20.79 -6.16 16.38
N ILE A 76 19.55 -6.53 16.05
CA ILE A 76 18.41 -5.60 16.05
C ILE A 76 17.93 -5.40 17.49
N SER A 77 17.68 -6.51 18.20
CA SER A 77 17.20 -6.49 19.58
C SER A 77 17.38 -7.87 20.22
N ILE A 78 18.13 -7.89 21.33
CA ILE A 78 18.35 -9.10 22.13
C ILE A 78 17.02 -9.64 22.66
N LEU A 79 16.06 -8.75 22.99
CA LEU A 79 14.72 -9.16 23.39
C LEU A 79 14.01 -9.84 22.24
N THR A 80 13.98 -9.24 21.04
CA THR A 80 13.36 -9.84 19.86
C THR A 80 13.94 -11.23 19.56
N ALA A 81 15.27 -11.36 19.60
CA ALA A 81 15.96 -12.63 19.36
C ALA A 81 15.62 -13.73 20.38
N SER A 82 15.25 -13.37 21.61
CA SER A 82 14.91 -14.33 22.66
C SER A 82 13.41 -14.63 22.77
N VAL A 83 12.54 -13.71 22.33
CA VAL A 83 11.08 -13.82 22.56
C VAL A 83 10.27 -14.13 21.30
N ILE A 84 10.81 -13.90 20.10
CA ILE A 84 10.07 -14.17 18.86
C ILE A 84 9.66 -15.65 18.80
N SER A 85 8.39 -15.89 18.45
CA SER A 85 7.83 -17.23 18.35
C SER A 85 8.32 -18.01 17.13
N ASP A 86 8.23 -19.34 17.22
CA ASP A 86 8.48 -20.23 16.08
C ASP A 86 7.47 -19.98 14.95
N GLU A 87 6.22 -19.65 15.28
CA GLU A 87 5.21 -19.28 14.26
C GLU A 87 5.60 -18.00 13.53
N ALA A 88 6.00 -16.94 14.25
CA ALA A 88 6.39 -15.70 13.60
C ALA A 88 7.59 -15.90 12.67
N ILE A 89 8.59 -16.67 13.11
CA ILE A 89 9.70 -17.08 12.26
C ILE A 89 9.14 -17.82 11.04
N ASP A 90 8.36 -18.89 11.22
CA ASP A 90 7.81 -19.70 10.13
C ASP A 90 7.03 -18.91 9.07
N ARG A 91 6.15 -18.01 9.54
CA ARG A 91 5.26 -17.21 8.68
C ARG A 91 6.02 -16.14 7.92
N LEU A 92 6.98 -15.47 8.56
CA LEU A 92 7.77 -14.42 7.93
C LEU A 92 8.88 -14.99 7.03
N GLN A 93 9.42 -16.17 7.35
CA GLN A 93 10.55 -16.74 6.61
C GLN A 93 10.16 -17.18 5.19
N GLY A 94 10.76 -16.52 4.21
CA GLY A 94 10.74 -17.00 2.83
C GLY A 94 9.36 -16.95 2.19
N HIS A 95 8.44 -16.10 2.64
CA HIS A 95 7.06 -16.07 2.13
C HIS A 95 7.02 -15.81 0.62
N PHE A 96 7.73 -14.77 0.17
CA PHE A 96 7.83 -14.40 -1.24
C PHE A 96 8.57 -15.43 -2.08
N GLN A 97 9.70 -15.93 -1.57
CA GLN A 97 10.54 -16.90 -2.27
C GLN A 97 9.86 -18.27 -2.40
N ARG A 98 8.94 -18.61 -1.47
CA ARG A 98 8.10 -19.81 -1.54
C ARG A 98 6.84 -19.62 -2.38
N GLN A 99 6.63 -18.43 -2.96
CA GLN A 99 5.44 -18.11 -3.76
C GLN A 99 4.13 -18.37 -3.01
N ILE A 100 4.12 -18.10 -1.71
CA ILE A 100 2.91 -18.19 -0.89
C ILE A 100 2.13 -16.89 -1.10
N TRP A 101 0.81 -17.01 -1.29
CA TRP A 101 -0.06 -15.87 -1.53
C TRP A 101 -0.24 -15.00 -0.28
N GLY A 102 -0.18 -13.67 -0.47
CA GLY A 102 -0.40 -12.66 0.57
C GLY A 102 0.87 -12.24 1.33
N PRO A 103 0.76 -11.35 2.33
CA PRO A 103 1.89 -10.94 3.18
C PRO A 103 2.16 -11.91 4.34
N GLY A 104 1.25 -12.86 4.60
CA GLY A 104 1.34 -13.82 5.71
C GLY A 104 0.92 -13.26 7.08
N TYR A 105 0.69 -11.95 7.20
CA TYR A 105 0.25 -11.26 8.42
C TYR A 105 -0.55 -9.99 8.11
N VAL A 106 -1.25 -9.46 9.11
CA VAL A 106 -1.88 -8.13 9.07
C VAL A 106 -1.24 -7.26 10.14
N ASP A 107 -0.84 -6.03 9.80
CA ASP A 107 -0.41 -5.05 10.80
C ASP A 107 -1.63 -4.51 11.55
N VAL A 108 -1.65 -4.74 12.87
CA VAL A 108 -2.73 -4.31 13.76
C VAL A 108 -2.27 -3.27 14.78
N THR A 109 -1.08 -2.67 14.59
CA THR A 109 -0.46 -1.72 15.52
C THR A 109 -1.43 -0.62 15.94
N ASP A 110 -2.09 0.03 14.97
CA ASP A 110 -3.03 1.13 15.22
C ASP A 110 -4.46 0.64 15.50
N SER A 111 -4.69 -0.67 15.41
CA SER A 111 -6.00 -1.30 15.61
C SER A 111 -6.15 -2.01 16.95
N LEU A 112 -5.09 -2.12 17.77
CA LEU A 112 -5.13 -2.88 19.03
C LEU A 112 -6.17 -2.36 20.03
N GLU A 113 -6.38 -1.05 20.11
CA GLU A 113 -7.47 -0.49 20.92
C GLU A 113 -8.86 -0.88 20.38
N HIS A 114 -8.98 -1.03 19.06
CA HIS A 114 -10.21 -1.46 18.38
C HIS A 114 -10.39 -2.98 18.36
N LEU A 115 -9.36 -3.79 18.58
CA LEU A 115 -9.45 -5.26 18.60
C LEU A 115 -10.31 -5.76 19.78
N THR A 116 -10.29 -5.06 20.91
CA THR A 116 -11.22 -5.32 22.03
C THR A 116 -12.68 -5.00 21.66
N ARG A 117 -12.93 -4.04 20.76
CA ARG A 117 -14.26 -3.69 20.20
C ARG A 117 -14.68 -4.56 19.03
N ARG A 118 -13.75 -5.11 18.24
CA ARG A 118 -14.06 -5.97 17.08
C ARG A 118 -14.85 -7.22 17.47
N SER A 119 -14.66 -7.70 18.70
CA SER A 119 -15.47 -8.79 19.27
C SER A 119 -16.95 -8.43 19.48
N LEU A 120 -17.32 -7.15 19.42
CA LEU A 120 -18.68 -6.65 19.62
C LEU A 120 -19.39 -6.25 18.32
N VAL A 121 -18.70 -6.27 17.18
CA VAL A 121 -19.35 -6.02 15.88
C VAL A 121 -20.03 -7.32 15.46
N PRO A 122 -21.37 -7.36 15.33
CA PRO A 122 -22.06 -8.54 14.85
C PRO A 122 -21.50 -8.92 13.48
N ARG A 123 -21.31 -10.22 13.24
CA ARG A 123 -21.08 -10.69 11.86
C ARG A 123 -22.27 -10.23 11.04
N VAL A 124 -22.03 -9.33 10.09
CA VAL A 124 -23.04 -8.95 9.10
C VAL A 124 -23.22 -10.17 8.22
N ASP A 125 -24.46 -10.65 8.11
CA ASP A 125 -24.79 -11.71 7.16
C ASP A 125 -24.37 -11.25 5.76
N VAL A 126 -23.58 -12.08 5.07
CA VAL A 126 -23.14 -11.77 3.71
C VAL A 126 -24.39 -11.57 2.85
N PRO A 127 -24.58 -10.39 2.23
CA PRO A 127 -25.74 -10.16 1.37
C PRO A 127 -25.76 -11.21 0.25
N THR A 128 -26.95 -11.72 -0.06
CA THR A 128 -27.11 -12.54 -1.26
C THR A 128 -27.23 -11.62 -2.45
N TYR A 129 -26.22 -11.63 -3.32
CA TYR A 129 -26.26 -10.89 -4.58
C TYR A 129 -26.94 -11.73 -5.66
N PRO A 130 -27.80 -11.14 -6.51
CA PRO A 130 -28.34 -11.84 -7.66
C PRO A 130 -27.20 -12.21 -8.64
N THR A 131 -27.39 -13.28 -9.41
CA THR A 131 -26.48 -13.59 -10.51
C THR A 131 -26.45 -12.40 -11.49
N PRO A 132 -25.28 -11.86 -11.84
CA PRO A 132 -25.19 -10.78 -12.80
C PRO A 132 -25.81 -11.19 -14.14
N ASP A 133 -26.72 -10.37 -14.66
CA ASP A 133 -27.27 -10.50 -16.01
C ASP A 133 -26.87 -9.27 -16.83
N PRO A 134 -25.74 -9.33 -17.57
CA PRO A 134 -25.30 -8.22 -18.40
C PRO A 134 -26.32 -7.83 -19.48
N SER A 135 -27.20 -8.74 -19.91
CA SER A 135 -28.26 -8.44 -20.88
C SER A 135 -29.40 -7.63 -20.27
N ALA A 136 -29.57 -7.66 -18.95
CA ALA A 136 -30.51 -6.80 -18.23
C ALA A 136 -30.01 -5.35 -18.07
N HIS A 137 -28.74 -5.09 -18.40
CA HIS A 137 -28.08 -3.79 -18.22
C HIS A 137 -27.48 -3.24 -19.53
N PRO A 138 -28.30 -2.99 -20.58
CA PRO A 138 -27.83 -2.45 -21.86
C PRO A 138 -27.15 -1.08 -21.71
N GLU A 139 -27.46 -0.32 -20.66
CA GLU A 139 -26.81 0.94 -20.30
C GLU A 139 -25.30 0.82 -20.04
N LEU A 140 -24.79 -0.38 -19.75
CA LEU A 140 -23.37 -0.62 -19.53
C LEU A 140 -22.58 -0.75 -20.84
N GLN A 141 -23.22 -1.03 -21.97
CA GLN A 141 -22.52 -1.25 -23.25
C GLN A 141 -21.66 -0.05 -23.68
N PRO A 142 -22.16 1.21 -23.63
CA PRO A 142 -21.32 2.37 -23.90
C PRO A 142 -20.14 2.49 -22.92
N MET A 143 -20.34 2.15 -21.65
CA MET A 143 -19.27 2.21 -20.64
C MET A 143 -18.17 1.18 -20.90
N LEU A 144 -18.55 -0.05 -21.27
CA LEU A 144 -17.60 -1.09 -21.64
C LEU A 144 -16.84 -0.74 -22.92
N ALA A 145 -17.48 -0.07 -23.89
CA ALA A 145 -16.84 0.38 -25.11
C ALA A 145 -15.82 1.52 -24.90
N MET A 146 -15.88 2.24 -23.77
CA MET A 146 -14.89 3.26 -23.42
C MET A 146 -13.58 2.66 -22.89
N VAL A 147 -13.58 1.38 -22.46
CA VAL A 147 -12.36 0.73 -21.97
C VAL A 147 -11.39 0.50 -23.12
N ASN A 148 -10.18 1.05 -23.00
CA ASN A 148 -9.17 1.00 -24.05
C ASN A 148 -7.89 0.34 -23.52
N SER A 149 -7.48 -0.77 -24.14
CA SER A 149 -6.29 -1.54 -23.71
C SER A 149 -4.99 -0.75 -23.83
N SER A 150 -4.85 0.11 -24.85
CA SER A 150 -3.67 0.96 -25.03
C SER A 150 -3.60 2.03 -23.95
N GLU A 151 -4.75 2.56 -23.51
CA GLU A 151 -4.82 3.47 -22.38
C GLU A 151 -4.41 2.77 -21.07
N LEU A 152 -5.00 1.60 -20.77
CA LEU A 152 -4.62 0.80 -19.59
C LEU A 152 -3.11 0.52 -19.58
N GLN A 153 -2.56 0.09 -20.71
CA GLN A 153 -1.12 -0.14 -20.86
C GLN A 153 -0.31 1.14 -20.62
N SER A 154 -0.81 2.31 -21.02
CA SER A 154 -0.13 3.59 -20.79
C SER A 154 -0.06 3.94 -19.31
N TYR A 155 -1.10 3.67 -18.53
CA TYR A 155 -1.10 3.89 -17.08
C TYR A 155 -0.17 2.92 -16.36
N VAL A 156 -0.21 1.63 -16.71
CA VAL A 156 0.73 0.63 -16.18
C VAL A 156 2.17 1.06 -16.48
N THR A 157 2.46 1.38 -17.75
CA THR A 157 3.79 1.81 -18.19
C THR A 157 4.23 3.06 -17.45
N HIS A 158 3.35 4.05 -17.27
CA HIS A 158 3.69 5.24 -16.50
C HIS A 158 4.08 4.89 -15.08
N LEU A 159 3.21 4.18 -14.35
CA LEU A 159 3.43 3.84 -12.94
C LEU A 159 4.64 2.92 -12.72
N SER A 160 4.97 2.06 -13.68
CA SER A 160 6.06 1.08 -13.55
C SER A 160 7.40 1.55 -14.11
N THR A 161 7.44 2.62 -14.90
CA THR A 161 8.69 3.13 -15.50
C THR A 161 9.05 4.55 -15.07
N LYS A 162 8.06 5.36 -14.65
CA LYS A 162 8.31 6.71 -14.13
C LYS A 162 8.91 6.67 -12.73
N TYR A 163 8.56 5.65 -11.95
CA TYR A 163 9.00 5.43 -10.59
C TYR A 163 9.76 4.11 -10.54
N SER A 164 11.01 4.12 -10.06
CA SER A 164 11.79 2.89 -9.86
C SER A 164 11.14 1.98 -8.80
N THR A 165 10.44 2.59 -7.85
CA THR A 165 9.63 1.95 -6.84
C THR A 165 8.48 2.86 -6.44
N ARG A 166 7.37 2.27 -5.99
CA ARG A 166 6.28 2.97 -5.27
C ARG A 166 6.23 2.57 -3.81
N TYR A 167 7.33 2.09 -3.24
CA TYR A 167 7.40 1.70 -1.83
C TYR A 167 7.02 2.87 -0.92
N PHE A 168 6.17 2.61 0.08
CA PHE A 168 5.54 3.65 0.89
C PHE A 168 6.51 4.49 1.75
N LEU A 169 7.71 3.96 2.03
CA LEU A 169 8.81 4.68 2.72
C LEU A 169 9.84 5.29 1.77
N ASP A 170 9.65 5.18 0.45
CA ASP A 170 10.52 5.87 -0.50
C ASP A 170 10.45 7.40 -0.27
N PRO A 171 11.57 8.13 -0.32
CA PRO A 171 11.56 9.59 -0.19
C PRO A 171 10.67 10.29 -1.21
N ASN A 172 10.44 9.68 -2.37
CA ASN A 172 9.54 10.16 -3.43
C ASN A 172 8.16 9.48 -3.41
N ALA A 173 7.79 8.76 -2.34
CA ALA A 173 6.52 8.02 -2.28
C ALA A 173 5.26 8.90 -2.37
N TYR A 174 5.39 10.22 -2.20
CA TYR A 174 4.33 11.20 -2.45
C TYR A 174 4.06 11.47 -3.93
N ALA A 175 5.02 11.21 -4.83
CA ALA A 175 4.90 11.56 -6.24
C ALA A 175 3.86 10.71 -7.01
N PRO A 176 3.78 9.36 -6.83
CA PRO A 176 2.72 8.56 -7.45
C PRO A 176 1.29 8.96 -7.07
N PRO A 177 0.91 9.13 -5.78
CA PRO A 177 -0.45 9.49 -5.43
C PRO A 177 -0.83 10.89 -5.93
N GLU A 178 0.10 11.85 -5.95
CA GLU A 178 -0.14 13.18 -6.51
C GLU A 178 -0.39 13.13 -8.03
N TRP A 179 0.33 12.28 -8.76
CA TRP A 179 0.06 12.07 -10.18
C TRP A 179 -1.34 11.50 -10.41
N ILE A 180 -1.72 10.45 -9.70
CA ILE A 180 -3.06 9.83 -9.81
C ILE A 180 -4.15 10.85 -9.47
N ARG A 181 -3.98 11.59 -8.37
CA ARG A 181 -4.90 12.66 -7.96
C ARG A 181 -5.06 13.71 -9.06
N SER A 182 -3.97 14.07 -9.75
CA SER A 182 -4.05 15.01 -10.87
C SER A 182 -4.89 14.46 -12.03
N GLN A 183 -4.79 13.16 -12.33
CA GLN A 183 -5.61 12.52 -13.37
C GLN A 183 -7.09 12.54 -12.99
N PHE A 184 -7.43 12.14 -11.76
CA PHE A 184 -8.81 12.17 -11.28
C PHE A 184 -9.38 13.59 -11.23
N ALA A 185 -8.59 14.57 -10.80
CA ALA A 185 -9.02 15.96 -10.78
C ALA A 185 -9.26 16.53 -12.20
N LEU A 186 -8.59 16.01 -13.24
CA LEU A 186 -8.85 16.38 -14.63
C LEU A 186 -10.16 15.79 -15.15
N TRP A 187 -10.56 14.60 -14.69
CA TRP A 187 -11.77 13.92 -15.17
C TRP A 187 -13.01 14.26 -14.35
N LEU A 188 -12.91 14.16 -13.02
CA LEU A 188 -14.03 14.33 -12.08
C LEU A 188 -14.09 15.74 -11.48
N GLY A 189 -12.95 16.45 -11.46
CA GLY A 189 -12.84 17.76 -10.84
C GLY A 189 -12.23 17.72 -9.43
N LYS A 190 -11.68 18.86 -9.01
CA LYS A 190 -10.90 18.99 -7.77
C LYS A 190 -11.73 18.79 -6.49
N SER A 191 -13.04 19.07 -6.53
CA SER A 191 -13.92 18.86 -5.37
C SER A 191 -14.25 17.39 -5.12
N GLN A 192 -14.08 16.53 -6.12
CA GLN A 192 -14.37 15.09 -6.06
C GLN A 192 -13.13 14.23 -5.79
N THR A 193 -11.95 14.85 -5.66
CA THR A 193 -10.68 14.12 -5.51
C THR A 193 -9.81 14.75 -4.43
N TRP A 194 -9.31 13.95 -3.49
CA TRP A 194 -8.39 14.42 -2.45
C TRP A 194 -7.36 13.35 -2.07
N LEU A 195 -6.30 13.79 -1.39
CA LEU A 195 -5.36 12.88 -0.71
C LEU A 195 -5.82 12.67 0.72
N SER A 196 -5.81 11.42 1.15
CA SER A 196 -5.96 11.05 2.56
C SER A 196 -4.58 10.69 3.10
N GLU A 197 -4.03 11.59 3.90
CA GLU A 197 -2.69 11.45 4.48
C GLU A 197 -2.59 10.24 5.41
N ASN A 198 -1.41 9.61 5.40
CA ASN A 198 -1.03 8.53 6.30
C ASN A 198 0.07 9.03 7.25
N SER A 199 0.44 8.22 8.24
CA SER A 199 1.63 8.44 9.08
C SER A 199 2.94 8.08 8.36
N PHE A 200 2.91 8.03 7.03
CA PHE A 200 4.05 7.80 6.14
C PHE A 200 3.83 8.62 4.86
N ASN A 201 4.89 8.79 4.09
CA ASN A 201 4.96 9.77 3.00
C ASN A 201 4.02 9.48 1.80
N GLN A 202 3.54 8.25 1.69
CA GLN A 202 2.59 7.87 0.65
C GLN A 202 1.14 8.07 1.10
N SER A 203 0.51 9.12 0.59
CA SER A 203 -0.93 9.36 0.76
C SER A 203 -1.79 8.34 0.01
N ASN A 204 -2.97 8.03 0.55
CA ASN A 204 -4.02 7.36 -0.22
C ASN A 204 -4.71 8.38 -1.14
N VAL A 205 -5.15 7.94 -2.32
CA VAL A 205 -5.90 8.79 -3.25
C VAL A 205 -7.37 8.39 -3.23
N VAL A 206 -8.25 9.36 -2.98
CA VAL A 206 -9.69 9.13 -2.99
C VAL A 206 -10.32 9.92 -4.13
N ALA A 207 -11.12 9.24 -4.94
CA ALA A 207 -11.99 9.82 -5.95
C ALA A 207 -13.43 9.43 -5.62
N ARG A 208 -14.35 10.39 -5.61
CA ARG A 208 -15.75 10.16 -5.23
C ARG A 208 -16.68 10.71 -6.30
N ILE A 209 -17.46 9.81 -6.89
CA ILE A 209 -18.61 10.14 -7.73
C ILE A 209 -19.83 10.13 -6.82
N GLU A 210 -20.50 11.27 -6.72
CA GLU A 210 -21.73 11.37 -5.91
C GLU A 210 -22.87 10.64 -6.61
N ALA A 211 -23.74 10.03 -5.81
CA ALA A 211 -25.00 9.48 -6.33
C ALA A 211 -25.83 10.62 -6.93
N SER A 212 -26.53 10.33 -8.03
CA SER A 212 -27.52 11.26 -8.59
C SER A 212 -28.71 11.49 -7.65
N SER A 213 -28.96 10.53 -6.75
CA SER A 213 -29.93 10.62 -5.67
C SER A 213 -29.43 11.53 -4.55
N SER A 214 -30.31 12.37 -4.03
CA SER A 214 -30.09 13.13 -2.80
C SER A 214 -30.37 12.33 -1.51
N ASP A 215 -30.65 11.02 -1.63
CA ASP A 215 -30.87 10.14 -0.49
C ASP A 215 -29.59 9.99 0.34
N PRO A 216 -29.56 10.47 1.60
CA PRO A 216 -28.40 10.32 2.46
C PRO A 216 -28.11 8.85 2.84
N ASN A 217 -29.05 7.93 2.58
CA ASN A 217 -28.90 6.49 2.84
C ASN A 217 -28.56 5.68 1.59
N ALA A 218 -28.25 6.35 0.47
CA ALA A 218 -27.82 5.66 -0.74
C ALA A 218 -26.60 4.75 -0.43
N PRO A 219 -26.57 3.51 -0.95
CA PRO A 219 -25.46 2.61 -0.71
C PRO A 219 -24.16 3.16 -1.29
N ILE A 220 -23.06 3.00 -0.55
CA ILE A 220 -21.72 3.38 -0.99
C ILE A 220 -21.06 2.15 -1.63
N ILE A 221 -20.59 2.32 -2.86
CA ILE A 221 -19.78 1.32 -3.56
C ILE A 221 -18.32 1.74 -3.44
N LEU A 222 -17.49 0.89 -2.84
CA LEU A 222 -16.05 1.10 -2.72
C LEU A 222 -15.33 0.19 -3.72
N LEU A 223 -14.50 0.81 -4.55
CA LEU A 223 -13.58 0.14 -5.45
C LEU A 223 -12.17 0.59 -5.07
N GLY A 224 -11.20 -0.32 -5.12
CA GLY A 224 -9.85 -0.03 -4.66
C GLY A 224 -8.81 -0.89 -5.36
N ALA A 225 -7.62 -0.32 -5.45
CA ALA A 225 -6.37 -0.93 -5.87
C ALA A 225 -5.28 -0.33 -4.96
N HIS A 226 -4.23 -1.08 -4.66
CA HIS A 226 -3.15 -0.53 -3.84
C HIS A 226 -2.10 0.13 -4.73
N LEU A 227 -1.49 1.20 -4.20
CA LEU A 227 -0.56 2.02 -4.98
C LEU A 227 0.89 1.56 -4.82
N ASP A 228 1.22 1.05 -3.65
CA ASP A 228 2.58 0.71 -3.31
C ASP A 228 3.11 -0.46 -4.16
N SER A 229 4.42 -0.63 -4.10
CA SER A 229 5.08 -1.80 -4.67
C SER A 229 6.28 -2.13 -3.81
N THR A 230 6.69 -3.40 -3.87
CA THR A 230 7.80 -3.90 -3.09
C THR A 230 8.56 -4.98 -3.87
N SER A 231 9.76 -5.28 -3.41
CA SER A 231 10.62 -6.34 -3.93
C SER A 231 11.62 -6.76 -2.85
N GLN A 232 12.61 -7.58 -3.18
CA GLN A 232 13.72 -7.88 -2.26
C GLN A 232 14.58 -6.64 -1.98
N THR A 233 14.53 -5.62 -2.84
CA THR A 233 15.24 -4.34 -2.70
C THR A 233 14.24 -3.19 -2.93
N PRO A 234 13.30 -2.98 -1.97
CA PRO A 234 12.11 -2.16 -2.20
C PRO A 234 12.40 -0.68 -2.46
N LEU A 235 13.54 -0.16 -1.98
CA LEU A 235 13.99 1.21 -2.22
C LEU A 235 14.73 1.38 -3.57
N VAL A 236 15.04 0.30 -4.27
CA VAL A 236 15.90 0.33 -5.47
C VAL A 236 15.10 0.02 -6.72
N ASP A 237 14.44 -1.13 -6.74
CA ASP A 237 13.77 -1.65 -7.94
C ASP A 237 12.54 -2.47 -7.54
N ALA A 238 11.38 -1.86 -7.72
CA ALA A 238 10.08 -2.50 -7.55
C ALA A 238 9.10 -1.87 -8.55
N PRO A 239 9.16 -2.23 -9.85
CA PRO A 239 8.31 -1.62 -10.87
C PRO A 239 6.82 -1.84 -10.60
N GLY A 240 6.46 -2.98 -9.98
CA GLY A 240 5.09 -3.29 -9.57
C GLY A 240 4.07 -3.16 -10.69
N ALA A 241 4.41 -3.64 -11.90
CA ALA A 241 3.58 -3.46 -13.09
C ALA A 241 2.26 -4.25 -12.99
N ASP A 242 2.34 -5.52 -12.60
CA ASP A 242 1.15 -6.34 -12.32
C ASP A 242 0.61 -6.05 -10.92
N ASP A 243 1.50 -5.94 -9.93
CA ASP A 243 1.22 -5.74 -8.50
C ASP A 243 1.67 -4.34 -8.03
N ASP A 244 0.80 -3.33 -7.98
CA ASP A 244 -0.59 -3.30 -8.49
C ASP A 244 -0.85 -2.10 -9.41
N ALA A 245 0.13 -1.76 -10.27
CA ALA A 245 -0.10 -0.75 -11.29
C ALA A 245 -1.22 -1.14 -12.26
N SER A 246 -1.46 -2.45 -12.44
CA SER A 246 -2.54 -2.99 -13.27
C SER A 246 -3.93 -2.68 -12.68
N GLY A 247 -4.16 -2.91 -11.38
CA GLY A 247 -5.40 -2.55 -10.70
C GLY A 247 -5.62 -1.05 -10.64
N VAL A 248 -4.56 -0.27 -10.40
CA VAL A 248 -4.64 1.20 -10.45
C VAL A 248 -4.98 1.69 -11.86
N ALA A 249 -4.46 1.06 -12.91
CA ALA A 249 -4.79 1.39 -14.29
C ALA A 249 -6.28 1.13 -14.59
N CYS A 250 -6.83 0.01 -14.12
CA CYS A 250 -8.26 -0.29 -14.21
C CYS A 250 -9.10 0.81 -13.54
N TRP A 251 -8.72 1.22 -12.33
CA TRP A 251 -9.40 2.29 -11.61
C TRP A 251 -9.33 3.64 -12.37
N CYS A 252 -8.16 3.98 -12.93
CA CYS A 252 -8.01 5.18 -13.76
C CYS A 252 -8.95 5.18 -14.98
N SER A 253 -9.00 4.07 -15.71
CA SER A 253 -9.88 3.96 -16.89
C SER A 253 -11.37 4.04 -16.50
N MET A 254 -11.76 3.46 -15.36
CA MET A 254 -13.13 3.55 -14.83
C MET A 254 -13.50 4.99 -14.46
N CYS A 255 -12.66 5.70 -13.70
CA CYS A 255 -12.89 7.10 -13.33
C CYS A 255 -13.04 7.99 -14.56
N LYS A 256 -12.17 7.81 -15.55
CA LYS A 256 -12.24 8.55 -16.80
C LYS A 256 -13.53 8.25 -17.58
N SER A 257 -13.90 6.98 -17.70
CA SER A 257 -15.12 6.57 -18.40
C SER A 257 -16.40 7.12 -17.74
N CYS A 258 -16.45 7.15 -16.41
CA CYS A 258 -17.60 7.70 -15.68
C CYS A 258 -17.72 9.22 -15.84
N SER A 259 -16.60 9.94 -16.02
CA SER A 259 -16.63 11.40 -16.24
C SER A 259 -17.29 11.82 -17.55
N GLY A 260 -17.21 10.99 -18.60
CA GLY A 260 -17.81 11.25 -19.91
C GLY A 260 -19.30 10.87 -20.02
N SER A 261 -19.86 10.26 -18.97
CA SER A 261 -21.26 9.78 -18.92
C SER A 261 -22.17 10.65 -18.04
N ALA A 262 -21.63 11.70 -17.42
CA ALA A 262 -22.33 12.61 -16.52
C ALA A 262 -22.82 13.88 -17.23
#